data_AF-A0A7W1IQU8-F1
#
_entry.id   AF-A0A7W1IQU8-F1
#
_cell.length_a   1.000
_cell.length_b   1.000
_cell.length_c   1.000
_cell.angle_alpha   90.00
_cell.angle_beta   90.00
_cell.angle_gamma   90.00
#
_symmetry.space_group_name_H-M   'P 1'
#
loop_
_entity.id
_entity.type
_entity.pdbx_description
1 polymer ?
#
loop_
_entity_poly.entity_id
_entity_poly.type
_entity_poly.pdbx_seq_one_letter_code
_entity_poly.pdbx_strand_id
1 'polypeptide(L)'
;MPVEGLPDPTIHRKCKRCGLWCHLHEGTRCWPPKTGLLTVVHVSLAQGVDNDQDMKFYCAPCQERNALDERRFRKVTVSSGITIIVLGIALPLAWWVGAFAWLERMMRSGY
;
A
#
# COMPACT_ATOMS: atom_id res chain seq x y z
N MET A 1 26.49 -2.41 7.37
CA MET A 1 27.19 -2.25 6.07
C MET A 1 27.05 -3.57 5.31
N PRO A 2 27.10 -3.64 3.96
CA PRO A 2 27.05 -4.94 3.29
C PRO A 2 28.20 -5.82 3.77
N VAL A 3 27.92 -7.09 4.07
CA VAL A 3 28.95 -8.05 4.51
C VAL A 3 29.81 -8.41 3.29
N GLU A 4 31.10 -8.05 3.32
CA GLU A 4 32.05 -8.25 2.21
C GLU A 4 32.68 -9.66 2.19
N GLY A 5 32.02 -10.65 2.79
CA GLY A 5 32.51 -12.03 2.92
C GLY A 5 31.40 -13.09 2.81
N LEU A 6 31.75 -14.35 3.09
CA LEU A 6 30.78 -15.46 3.05
C LEU A 6 29.73 -15.24 4.17
N PRO A 7 28.44 -15.11 3.83
CA PRO A 7 27.41 -14.82 4.83
C PRO A 7 27.15 -16.05 5.71
N ASP A 8 27.47 -15.95 6.99
CA ASP A 8 27.05 -16.93 7.99
C ASP A 8 25.52 -16.88 8.20
N PRO A 9 24.78 -17.98 7.94
CA PRO A 9 23.34 -18.05 8.09
C PRO A 9 22.83 -17.96 9.54
N THR A 10 23.71 -18.05 10.55
CA THR A 10 23.31 -17.91 11.96
C THR A 10 23.17 -16.45 12.37
N ILE A 11 24.05 -15.57 11.88
CA ILE A 11 24.14 -14.16 12.28
C ILE A 11 23.69 -13.18 11.18
N HIS A 12 23.61 -13.63 9.93
CA HIS A 12 23.20 -12.81 8.79
C HIS A 12 21.84 -13.21 8.24
N ARG A 13 21.10 -12.20 7.80
CA ARG A 13 19.84 -12.36 7.08
C ARG A 13 19.87 -11.50 5.83
N LYS A 14 19.27 -12.02 4.75
CA LYS A 14 19.11 -11.28 3.50
C LYS A 14 17.90 -10.35 3.59
N CYS A 15 18.10 -9.06 3.37
CA CYS A 15 17.00 -8.09 3.29
C CYS A 15 16.14 -8.39 2.07
N LYS A 16 14.82 -8.54 2.26
CA LYS A 16 13.90 -8.87 1.16
C LYS A 16 13.77 -7.75 0.12
N ARG A 17 14.02 -6.49 0.50
CA ARG A 17 13.89 -5.33 -0.40
C ARG A 17 15.14 -5.07 -1.23
N CYS A 18 16.29 -4.86 -0.59
CA CYS A 18 17.54 -4.53 -1.30
C CYS A 18 18.36 -5.77 -1.69
N GLY A 19 18.05 -6.95 -1.14
CA GLY A 19 18.79 -8.18 -1.44
C GLY A 19 20.16 -8.29 -0.79
N LEU A 20 20.60 -7.28 -0.02
CA LEU A 20 21.87 -7.31 0.69
C LEU A 20 21.81 -8.22 1.93
N TRP A 21 22.92 -8.84 2.27
CA TRP A 21 23.11 -9.53 3.53
C TRP A 21 23.46 -8.51 4.62
N CYS A 22 22.71 -8.54 5.72
CA CYS A 22 22.88 -7.65 6.86
C CYS A 22 22.96 -8.49 8.13
N HIS A 23 23.58 -7.94 9.17
CA HIS A 23 23.54 -8.57 10.49
C HIS A 23 22.13 -8.51 11.10
N LEU A 24 21.82 -9.47 11.97
CA LEU A 24 20.53 -9.55 12.67
C LEU A 24 20.16 -8.27 13.46
N HIS A 25 21.14 -7.52 13.96
CA HIS A 25 20.91 -6.28 14.72
C HIS A 25 20.68 -5.05 13.84
N GLU A 26 20.98 -5.14 12.53
CA GLU A 26 20.81 -4.02 11.57
C GLU A 26 19.41 -3.97 10.96
N GLY A 27 18.50 -4.84 11.39
CA GLY A 27 17.15 -4.92 10.87
C GLY A 27 16.25 -5.75 11.77
N THR A 28 14.98 -5.86 11.40
CA THR A 28 14.05 -6.71 12.14
C THR A 28 13.19 -7.51 11.18
N ARG A 29 12.60 -8.60 11.69
CA ARG A 29 11.52 -9.31 10.99
C ARG A 29 10.25 -8.50 11.18
N CYS A 30 9.66 -8.07 10.07
CA CYS A 30 8.40 -7.36 10.08
C CYS A 30 7.51 -7.86 8.93
N TRP A 31 6.24 -7.51 9.01
CA TRP A 31 5.30 -7.75 7.92
C TRP A 31 5.74 -7.00 6.66
N PRO A 32 5.52 -7.57 5.46
CA PRO A 32 5.79 -6.85 4.22
C PRO A 32 4.91 -5.58 4.13
N PRO A 33 5.40 -4.50 3.50
CA PRO A 33 4.62 -3.28 3.38
C PRO A 33 3.37 -3.49 2.52
N LYS A 34 2.26 -2.89 2.93
CA LYS A 34 1.00 -2.91 2.19
C LYS A 34 1.04 -1.84 1.09
N THR A 35 1.56 -2.19 -0.09
CA THR A 35 1.76 -1.24 -1.21
C THR A 35 0.78 -1.42 -2.39
N GLY A 36 -0.11 -2.41 -2.32
CA GLY A 36 -1.11 -2.72 -3.33
C GLY A 36 -2.25 -3.57 -2.78
N LEU A 37 -3.37 -3.65 -3.51
CA LEU A 37 -4.58 -4.37 -3.04
C LEU A 37 -4.29 -5.83 -2.67
N LEU A 38 -3.58 -6.57 -3.53
CA LEU A 38 -3.23 -7.96 -3.25
C LEU A 38 -2.34 -8.10 -2.00
N THR A 39 -1.35 -7.21 -1.85
CA THR A 39 -0.50 -7.21 -0.65
C THR A 39 -1.26 -6.83 0.61
N VAL A 40 -2.26 -5.94 0.52
CA VAL A 40 -3.14 -5.58 1.65
C VAL A 40 -3.91 -6.82 2.09
N VAL A 41 -4.55 -7.52 1.15
CA VAL A 41 -5.35 -8.72 1.46
C VAL A 41 -4.45 -9.81 2.05
N HIS A 42 -3.34 -10.15 1.38
CA HIS A 42 -2.43 -11.19 1.85
C HIS A 42 -1.84 -10.88 3.23
N VAL A 43 -1.32 -9.67 3.44
CA VAL A 43 -0.71 -9.30 4.73
C VAL A 43 -1.75 -9.21 5.82
N SER A 44 -2.95 -8.67 5.55
CA SER A 44 -3.99 -8.57 6.57
C SER A 44 -4.57 -9.93 6.94
N LEU A 45 -4.69 -10.84 5.96
CA LEU A 45 -5.09 -12.23 6.22
C LEU A 45 -4.03 -12.94 7.06
N ALA A 46 -2.76 -12.87 6.66
CA ALA A 46 -1.66 -13.49 7.37
C ALA A 46 -1.47 -12.95 8.80
N GLN A 47 -1.70 -11.65 9.00
CA GLN A 47 -1.75 -11.01 10.32
C GLN A 47 -2.92 -11.52 11.17
N GLY A 48 -4.07 -11.83 10.57
CA GLY A 48 -5.23 -12.33 11.29
C GLY A 48 -5.12 -13.79 11.74
N VAL A 49 -4.20 -14.56 11.15
CA VAL A 49 -3.94 -15.97 11.52
C VAL A 49 -2.62 -16.15 12.27
N ASP A 50 -1.96 -15.07 12.69
CA ASP A 50 -0.67 -15.07 13.39
C ASP A 50 0.41 -15.95 12.71
N ASN A 51 0.45 -15.94 11.38
CA ASN A 51 1.42 -16.75 10.63
C ASN A 51 2.80 -16.08 10.57
N ASP A 52 3.61 -16.28 11.59
CA ASP A 52 4.98 -15.72 11.68
C ASP A 52 5.91 -16.09 10.51
N GLN A 53 5.60 -17.16 9.75
CA GLN A 53 6.40 -17.57 8.58
C GLN A 53 6.36 -16.54 7.43
N ASP A 54 5.31 -15.72 7.40
CA ASP A 54 5.13 -14.69 6.38
C ASP A 54 5.91 -13.41 6.67
N MET A 55 6.39 -13.23 7.91
CA MET A 55 7.28 -12.12 8.26
C MET A 55 8.60 -12.23 7.49
N LYS A 56 9.06 -11.11 6.92
CA LYS A 56 10.31 -11.05 6.16
C LYS A 56 11.29 -10.12 6.86
N PHE A 57 12.59 -10.38 6.67
CA PHE A 57 13.64 -9.54 7.23
C PHE A 57 13.90 -8.32 6.34
N TYR A 58 13.98 -7.14 6.96
CA TYR A 58 14.32 -5.89 6.30
C TYR A 58 15.37 -5.14 7.12
N CYS A 59 16.38 -4.58 6.46
CA CYS A 59 17.35 -3.70 7.11
C CYS A 59 16.71 -2.36 7.47
N ALA A 60 17.22 -1.70 8.51
CA ALA A 60 16.73 -0.40 9.00
C ALA A 60 16.46 0.65 7.90
N PRO A 61 17.39 0.93 6.95
CA PRO A 61 17.12 1.91 5.89
C PRO A 61 16.01 1.47 4.92
N CYS A 62 15.84 0.15 4.69
CA CYS A 62 14.73 -0.36 3.89
C CYS A 62 13.39 -0.32 4.65
N GLN A 63 13.41 -0.42 5.98
CA GLN A 63 12.22 -0.28 6.81
C GLN A 63 11.68 1.15 6.78
N GLU A 64 12.55 2.15 6.89
CA GLU A 64 12.13 3.56 6.76
C GLU A 64 11.46 3.82 5.41
N ARG A 65 12.05 3.29 4.33
CA ARG A 65 11.45 3.38 2.99
C ARG A 65 10.12 2.64 2.90
N ASN A 66 10.02 1.45 3.48
CA ASN A 66 8.77 0.67 3.52
C ASN A 66 7.67 1.45 4.25
N ALA A 67 8.00 2.09 5.38
CA ALA A 67 7.07 2.90 6.14
C ALA A 67 6.60 4.13 5.35
N LEU A 68 7.47 4.76 4.56
CA LEU A 68 7.09 5.85 3.67
C LEU A 68 6.17 5.37 2.54
N ASP A 69 6.48 4.23 1.92
CA ASP A 69 5.67 3.65 0.85
C ASP A 69 4.27 3.27 1.36
N GLU A 70 4.17 2.68 2.54
CA GLU A 70 2.89 2.34 3.18
C GLU A 70 2.07 3.59 3.51
N ARG A 71 2.70 4.65 4.03
CA ARG A 71 2.02 5.94 4.28
C ARG A 71 1.47 6.54 2.99
N ARG A 72 2.24 6.51 1.90
CA ARG A 72 1.80 6.99 0.57
C ARG A 72 0.63 6.17 0.05
N PHE A 73 0.75 4.84 0.09
CA PHE A 73 -0.30 3.94 -0.35
C PHE A 73 -1.59 4.10 0.45
N ARG A 74 -1.49 4.25 1.77
CA ARG A 74 -2.64 4.53 2.64
C ARG A 74 -3.34 5.83 2.24
N LYS A 75 -2.57 6.90 2.01
CA LYS A 75 -3.13 8.20 1.59
C LYS A 75 -3.86 8.09 0.25
N VAL A 76 -3.25 7.42 -0.74
CA VAL A 76 -3.87 7.21 -2.06
C VAL A 76 -5.12 6.36 -1.94
N THR A 77 -5.06 5.23 -1.24
CA THR A 77 -6.20 4.31 -1.07
C THR A 77 -7.38 4.99 -0.38
N VAL A 78 -7.12 5.76 0.70
CA VAL A 78 -8.17 6.51 1.40
C VAL A 78 -8.76 7.60 0.50
N SER A 79 -7.91 8.37 -0.19
CA SER A 79 -8.36 9.44 -1.10
C SER A 79 -9.22 8.89 -2.24
N SER A 80 -8.78 7.80 -2.88
CA SER A 80 -9.52 7.14 -3.95
C SER A 80 -10.83 6.56 -3.44
N GLY A 81 -10.82 5.93 -2.26
CA GLY A 81 -12.04 5.40 -1.63
C GLY A 81 -13.08 6.48 -1.37
N ILE A 82 -12.67 7.62 -0.79
CA ILE A 82 -13.57 8.77 -0.57
C ILE A 82 -14.12 9.30 -1.89
N THR A 83 -13.27 9.43 -2.91
CA THR A 83 -13.69 9.94 -4.23
C THR A 83 -14.75 9.04 -4.87
N ILE A 84 -14.56 7.72 -4.79
CA ILE A 84 -15.52 6.73 -5.30
C ILE A 84 -16.86 6.84 -4.56
N ILE A 85 -16.84 6.98 -3.22
CA ILE A 85 -18.05 7.13 -2.42
C ILE A 85 -18.80 8.42 -2.81
N VAL A 86 -18.07 9.54 -2.92
CA VAL A 86 -18.66 10.83 -3.31
C VAL A 86 -19.29 10.75 -4.69
N LEU A 87 -18.60 10.19 -5.68
CA LEU A 87 -19.16 10.01 -7.03
C LEU A 87 -20.36 9.06 -7.02
N GLY A 88 -20.29 7.97 -6.24
CA GLY A 88 -21.37 7.00 -6.09
C GLY A 88 -22.65 7.59 -5.48
N ILE A 89 -22.55 8.67 -4.71
CA ILE A 89 -23.71 9.40 -4.14
C ILE A 89 -24.13 10.57 -5.04
N ALA A 90 -23.17 11.33 -5.56
CA ALA A 90 -23.44 12.53 -6.34
C ALA A 90 -24.11 12.21 -7.69
N LEU A 91 -23.70 11.15 -8.38
CA LEU A 91 -24.29 10.73 -9.65
C LEU A 91 -25.78 10.38 -9.55
N PRO A 92 -26.23 9.48 -8.63
CA PRO A 92 -27.65 9.17 -8.50
C PRO A 92 -28.46 10.37 -7.99
N LEU A 93 -27.90 11.22 -7.12
CA LEU A 93 -28.56 12.47 -6.75
C LEU A 93 -28.77 13.38 -7.96
N ALA A 94 -27.71 13.65 -8.74
CA ALA A 94 -27.80 14.47 -9.95
C ALA A 94 -28.80 13.91 -10.97
N TRP A 95 -28.88 12.59 -11.10
CA TRP A 95 -29.90 11.92 -11.90
C TRP A 95 -31.30 12.14 -11.33
N TRP A 96 -31.49 11.97 -10.03
CA TRP A 96 -32.78 12.15 -9.35
C TRP A 96 -33.31 13.58 -9.44
N VAL A 97 -32.47 14.61 -9.26
CA VAL A 97 -32.91 16.02 -9.37
C VAL A 97 -33.06 16.49 -10.83
N GLY A 98 -32.87 15.62 -11.82
CA GLY A 98 -32.96 15.98 -13.24
C GLY A 98 -31.85 16.93 -13.70
N ALA A 99 -30.75 17.03 -12.96
CA ALA A 99 -29.63 17.92 -13.28
C ALA A 99 -28.99 17.56 -14.64
N PHE A 100 -29.01 16.29 -15.03
CA PHE A 100 -28.57 15.85 -16.35
C PHE A 100 -29.45 16.37 -17.49
N ALA A 101 -30.77 16.35 -17.33
CA ALA A 101 -31.71 16.88 -18.32
C ALA A 101 -31.61 18.41 -18.42
N TRP A 102 -31.35 19.10 -17.30
CA TRP A 102 -31.08 20.54 -17.29
C TRP A 102 -29.75 20.88 -18.00
N LEU A 103 -28.68 20.12 -17.74
CA LEU A 103 -27.37 20.26 -18.40
C LEU A 103 -27.46 20.03 -19.91
N GLU A 104 -28.15 18.98 -20.36
CA GLU A 104 -28.37 18.74 -21.80
C GLU A 104 -29.09 19.90 -22.47
N ARG A 105 -30.10 20.47 -21.80
CA ARG A 105 -30.87 21.60 -22.32
C ARG A 105 -30.03 22.89 -22.37
N MET A 106 -29.13 23.11 -21.41
CA MET A 106 -28.16 24.21 -21.46
C MET A 106 -27.13 24.05 -22.58
N MET A 107 -26.55 22.86 -22.75
CA MET A 107 -25.57 22.63 -23.82
C MET A 107 -26.18 22.77 -25.21
N ARG A 108 -27.47 22.43 -25.39
CA ARG A 108 -28.20 22.63 -26.65
C ARG A 108 -28.62 24.07 -26.93
N SER A 109 -28.65 24.95 -25.93
CA SER A 109 -29.05 26.37 -26.09
C SER A 109 -27.86 27.33 -26.23
N GLY A 110 -26.63 26.82 -26.13
CA GLY A 110 -25.40 27.58 -26.34
C GLY A 110 -24.81 27.52 -27.76
N TYR A 111 -25.55 26.98 -28.74
CA TYR A 111 -25.23 27.01 -30.17
C TYR A 111 -26.35 27.68 -30.96
#